data_AF-A0AAV8WPB6-F1
#
_entry.id   AF-A0AAV8WPB6-F1
#
_cell.length_a   1.000
_cell.length_b   1.000
_cell.length_c   1.000
_cell.angle_alpha   90.00
_cell.angle_beta   90.00
_cell.angle_gamma   90.00
#
_symmetry.space_group_name_H-M   'P 1'
#
loop_
_entity.id
_entity.type
_entity.pdbx_description
1 polymer ?
#
loop_
_entity_poly.entity_id
_entity_poly.type
_entity_poly.pdbx_seq_one_letter_code
_entity_poly.pdbx_strand_id
1 'polypeptide(L)'
;MNGKIDYKSSWILIKKVFPILDDCCTLYQLDDKPFLKNEFYEAVEFIKNMNLSKSIQNLLMSKIEQRLRDEVVPEFWSYFKKSENDNKGFQQFYNAVKSLYDCYKQLDHTISKLELFRQATQLDDLVYNENCVHNALKLILKATLLSQLNLDYQLVVMNFYETALKMEDTEEGDGQCIICLQESLHFLEKWLQTVVVDWLRKIYCYDTSYSSNELMVNMFDKKLINYLYNSYTKIRIDQLFNIIIEYPESLPALEDLRLCLPRTDLKPLLTKKLQKAMETRLLHPGVSTPDVLTAYVAAIRSLRVLDPTGLLLETVTRPVHQYLRSREDTVSLTEEGPNDLAEELVRGEAVQVDENTPVDEDNENWETWIPDPIDAAPSKSSTYRRTSDIISMLVNVYGSKELFVNEYRTLLADRLLTQYSCDTEKEIRYLELLKLRFGDSQLHYCEVMLKDIADSKRINQHIKQDPEYTESDISMSAMIVSAQFWPPFKEEKLELHSRLVTQMGTYTSAFETLKGSRTL
;
A
#
# COMPACT_ATOMS: atom_id res chain seq x y z
N MET A 1 46.74 -8.93 -76.22
CA MET A 1 47.29 -10.29 -76.24
C MET A 1 46.67 -11.05 -75.09
N ASN A 2 45.78 -12.00 -75.40
CA ASN A 2 45.11 -12.86 -74.43
C ASN A 2 46.14 -13.84 -73.82
N GLY A 3 46.78 -13.42 -72.72
CA GLY A 3 47.35 -14.40 -71.79
C GLY A 3 46.18 -15.19 -71.19
N LYS A 4 46.25 -16.52 -71.21
CA LYS A 4 45.31 -17.39 -70.49
C LYS A 4 45.24 -16.89 -69.05
N ILE A 5 44.19 -16.16 -68.72
CA ILE A 5 43.92 -15.75 -67.36
C ILE A 5 43.64 -17.05 -66.60
N ASP A 6 44.52 -17.41 -65.69
CA ASP A 6 44.37 -18.59 -64.87
C ASP A 6 43.41 -18.27 -63.71
N TYR A 7 42.12 -18.40 -64.01
CA TYR A 7 41.03 -18.20 -63.05
C TYR A 7 41.22 -19.00 -61.75
N LYS A 8 41.95 -20.12 -61.80
CA LYS A 8 42.19 -20.96 -60.62
C LYS A 8 43.23 -20.33 -59.68
N SER A 9 44.35 -19.83 -60.20
CA SER A 9 45.37 -19.15 -59.37
C SER A 9 44.88 -17.78 -58.87
N SER A 10 44.14 -17.03 -59.70
CA SER A 10 43.52 -15.77 -59.26
C SER A 10 42.45 -15.99 -58.17
N TRP A 11 41.66 -17.06 -58.24
CA TRP A 11 40.71 -17.41 -57.17
C TRP A 11 41.40 -17.89 -55.88
N ILE A 12 42.53 -18.59 -56.00
CA ILE A 12 43.37 -18.97 -54.85
C ILE A 12 43.96 -17.72 -54.18
N LEU A 13 44.39 -16.72 -54.96
CA LEU A 13 44.85 -15.43 -54.44
C LEU A 13 43.73 -14.67 -53.72
N ILE A 14 42.51 -14.65 -54.29
CA ILE A 14 41.34 -14.02 -53.64
C ILE A 14 40.97 -14.73 -52.33
N LYS A 15 41.01 -16.07 -52.29
CA LYS A 15 40.83 -16.86 -51.05
C LYS A 15 41.94 -16.63 -50.02
N LYS A 16 43.17 -16.37 -50.47
CA LYS A 16 44.30 -16.03 -49.58
C LYS A 16 44.15 -14.63 -48.98
N VAL A 17 43.59 -13.69 -49.74
CA VAL A 17 43.34 -12.31 -49.32
C VAL A 17 42.11 -12.18 -48.42
N PHE A 18 41.03 -12.93 -48.72
CA PHE A 18 39.82 -13.01 -47.91
C PHE A 18 39.58 -14.47 -47.46
N PRO A 19 40.18 -14.90 -46.34
CA PRO A 19 40.07 -16.30 -45.91
C PRO A 19 38.65 -16.71 -45.49
N ILE A 20 37.73 -15.76 -45.26
CA ILE A 20 36.29 -16.02 -45.03
C ILE A 20 35.63 -16.72 -46.23
N LEU A 21 36.18 -16.59 -47.44
CA LEU A 21 35.68 -17.26 -48.65
C LEU A 21 36.08 -18.73 -48.76
N ASP A 22 36.93 -19.23 -47.86
CA ASP A 22 37.28 -20.64 -47.82
C ASP A 22 36.33 -21.40 -46.89
N ASP A 23 35.62 -22.39 -47.43
CA ASP A 23 34.64 -23.17 -46.67
C ASP A 23 35.29 -23.97 -45.51
N CYS A 24 36.60 -24.17 -45.55
CA CYS A 24 37.38 -24.92 -44.55
C CYS A 24 37.96 -24.09 -43.39
N CYS A 25 37.90 -22.75 -43.42
CA CYS A 25 38.48 -21.91 -42.36
C CYS A 25 37.45 -21.61 -41.27
N THR A 26 37.75 -21.92 -40.01
CA THR A 26 36.97 -21.48 -38.85
C THR A 26 37.32 -20.04 -38.49
N LEU A 27 36.39 -19.25 -37.93
CA LEU A 27 36.62 -17.83 -37.56
C LEU A 27 37.91 -17.62 -36.72
N TYR A 28 38.23 -18.57 -35.83
CA TYR A 28 39.45 -18.57 -35.00
C TYR A 28 40.79 -18.68 -35.76
N GLN A 29 40.78 -18.96 -37.06
CA GLN A 29 41.98 -19.12 -37.90
C GLN A 29 42.27 -17.90 -38.79
N LEU A 30 41.49 -16.82 -38.64
CA LEU A 30 41.58 -15.64 -39.51
C LEU A 30 42.80 -14.73 -39.24
N ASP A 31 43.39 -14.79 -38.04
CA ASP A 31 44.48 -13.90 -37.61
C ASP A 31 45.90 -14.43 -37.92
N ASP A 32 46.06 -15.71 -38.29
CA ASP A 32 47.38 -16.37 -38.34
C ASP A 32 48.14 -16.24 -39.67
N LYS A 33 47.65 -15.50 -40.66
CA LYS A 33 48.33 -15.36 -41.97
C LYS A 33 48.83 -13.92 -42.21
N PRO A 34 50.17 -13.70 -42.26
CA PRO A 34 50.74 -12.38 -42.46
C PRO A 34 50.36 -11.80 -43.83
N PHE A 35 49.93 -10.54 -43.81
CA PHE A 35 49.40 -9.78 -44.93
C PHE A 35 50.53 -9.25 -45.84
N LEU A 36 50.63 -9.75 -47.07
CA LEU A 36 51.41 -9.09 -48.13
C LEU A 36 50.52 -8.08 -48.88
N LYS A 37 50.75 -6.78 -48.65
CA LYS A 37 50.05 -5.67 -49.35
C LYS A 37 50.08 -5.82 -50.88
N ASN A 38 51.16 -6.37 -51.43
CA ASN A 38 51.32 -6.53 -52.87
C ASN A 38 50.32 -7.54 -53.46
N GLU A 39 50.07 -8.66 -52.77
CA GLU A 39 49.09 -9.68 -53.20
C GLU A 39 47.64 -9.14 -53.14
N PHE A 40 47.37 -8.21 -52.22
CA PHE A 40 46.07 -7.53 -52.11
C PHE A 40 45.82 -6.61 -53.31
N TYR A 41 46.78 -5.77 -53.70
CA TYR A 41 46.61 -4.87 -54.85
C TYR A 41 46.55 -5.63 -56.18
N GLU A 42 47.31 -6.71 -56.35
CA GLU A 42 47.23 -7.58 -57.52
C GLU A 42 45.85 -8.24 -57.65
N ALA A 43 45.27 -8.72 -56.53
CA ALA A 43 43.91 -9.25 -56.51
C ALA A 43 42.86 -8.16 -56.80
N VAL A 44 43.01 -6.96 -56.24
CA VAL A 44 42.11 -5.82 -56.48
C VAL A 44 42.14 -5.36 -57.94
N GLU A 45 43.33 -5.26 -58.54
CA GLU A 45 43.50 -4.85 -59.93
C GLU A 45 42.92 -5.90 -60.89
N PHE A 46 43.12 -7.19 -60.59
CA PHE A 46 42.48 -8.28 -61.31
C PHE A 46 40.95 -8.23 -61.24
N ILE A 47 40.40 -7.97 -60.05
CA ILE A 47 38.95 -7.88 -59.83
C ILE A 47 38.36 -6.65 -60.54
N LYS A 48 39.07 -5.51 -60.52
CA LYS A 48 38.69 -4.28 -61.22
C LYS A 48 38.68 -4.49 -62.74
N ASN A 49 39.68 -5.16 -63.29
CA ASN A 49 39.77 -5.47 -64.72
C ASN A 49 38.65 -6.41 -65.20
N MET A 50 38.07 -7.20 -64.30
CA MET A 50 37.00 -8.16 -64.60
C MET A 50 35.58 -7.66 -64.26
N ASN A 51 35.42 -6.44 -63.72
CA ASN A 51 34.14 -5.91 -63.21
C ASN A 51 33.44 -6.83 -62.19
N LEU A 52 34.18 -7.62 -61.41
CA LEU A 52 33.63 -8.58 -60.44
C LEU A 52 33.48 -8.01 -59.02
N SER A 53 33.77 -6.73 -58.83
CA SER A 53 33.84 -6.09 -57.51
C SER A 53 32.53 -6.22 -56.71
N LYS A 54 31.37 -6.01 -57.34
CA LYS A 54 30.03 -6.13 -56.71
C LYS A 54 29.70 -7.58 -56.30
N SER A 55 30.02 -8.53 -57.17
CA SER A 55 29.77 -9.97 -56.92
C SER A 55 30.61 -10.49 -55.76
N ILE A 56 31.87 -10.05 -55.64
CA ILE A 56 32.77 -10.45 -54.55
C ILE A 56 32.34 -9.81 -53.23
N GLN A 57 31.93 -8.55 -53.24
CA GLN A 57 31.35 -7.91 -52.05
C GLN A 57 30.11 -8.66 -51.56
N ASN A 58 29.16 -8.97 -52.45
CA ASN A 58 27.95 -9.72 -52.08
C ASN A 58 28.28 -11.14 -51.58
N LEU A 59 29.28 -11.80 -52.18
CA LEU A 59 29.73 -13.11 -51.75
C LEU A 59 30.38 -13.07 -50.37
N LEU A 60 31.22 -12.06 -50.10
CA LEU A 60 31.82 -11.84 -48.78
C LEU A 60 30.75 -11.58 -47.72
N MET A 61 29.79 -10.70 -48.01
CA MET A 61 28.69 -10.41 -47.09
C MET A 61 27.81 -11.64 -46.83
N SER A 62 27.50 -12.41 -47.88
CA SER A 62 26.73 -13.66 -47.76
C SER A 62 27.49 -14.72 -46.95
N LYS A 63 28.80 -14.83 -47.12
CA LYS A 63 29.64 -15.75 -46.34
C LYS A 63 29.80 -15.32 -44.89
N ILE A 64 29.94 -14.01 -44.62
CA ILE A 64 29.93 -13.46 -43.25
C ILE A 64 28.60 -13.78 -42.58
N GLU A 65 27.48 -13.57 -43.25
CA GLU A 65 26.15 -13.89 -42.72
C GLU A 65 26.00 -15.40 -42.45
N GLN A 66 26.45 -16.25 -43.38
CA GLN A 66 26.43 -17.71 -43.21
C GLN A 66 27.24 -18.14 -41.98
N ARG A 67 28.47 -17.63 -41.82
CA ARG A 67 29.35 -17.96 -40.68
C ARG A 67 28.77 -17.47 -39.35
N LEU A 68 28.20 -16.27 -39.34
CA LEU A 68 27.49 -15.76 -38.16
C LEU A 68 26.33 -16.68 -37.77
N ARG A 69 25.54 -17.12 -38.74
CA ARG A 69 24.36 -17.96 -38.53
C ARG A 69 24.69 -19.39 -38.07
N ASP A 70 25.77 -19.97 -38.60
CA ASP A 70 26.09 -21.39 -38.42
C ASP A 70 27.06 -21.64 -37.25
N GLU A 71 27.97 -20.70 -36.96
CA GLU A 71 29.01 -20.86 -35.91
C GLU A 71 28.72 -19.98 -34.69
N VAL A 72 28.60 -18.66 -34.90
CA VAL A 72 28.60 -17.68 -33.80
C VAL A 72 27.27 -17.65 -33.03
N VAL A 73 26.15 -17.62 -33.74
CA VAL A 73 24.81 -17.51 -33.11
C VAL A 73 24.46 -18.77 -32.30
N PRO A 74 24.68 -20.01 -32.78
CA PRO A 74 24.46 -21.21 -31.98
C PRO A 74 25.37 -21.30 -30.76
N GLU A 75 26.65 -20.92 -30.90
CA GLU A 75 27.59 -20.87 -29.78
C GLU A 75 27.13 -19.88 -28.71
N PHE A 76 26.75 -18.66 -29.12
CA PHE A 76 26.21 -17.63 -28.22
C PHE A 76 24.99 -18.14 -27.45
N TRP A 77 24.00 -18.71 -28.14
CA TRP A 77 22.79 -19.22 -27.51
C TRP A 77 23.01 -20.48 -26.66
N SER A 78 24.10 -21.22 -26.88
CA SER A 78 24.44 -22.41 -26.08
C SER A 78 24.74 -22.09 -24.61
N TYR A 79 25.13 -20.85 -24.32
CA TYR A 79 25.35 -20.35 -22.96
C TYR A 79 24.04 -20.06 -22.21
N PHE A 80 22.91 -19.89 -22.92
CA PHE A 80 21.60 -19.57 -22.35
C PHE A 80 20.78 -20.83 -22.01
N LYS A 81 21.39 -21.76 -21.27
CA LYS A 81 20.71 -22.96 -20.76
C LYS A 81 20.14 -22.70 -19.37
N LYS A 82 18.97 -23.28 -19.06
CA LYS A 82 18.37 -23.22 -17.72
C LYS A 82 19.39 -23.67 -16.67
N SER A 83 19.68 -22.78 -15.74
CA SER A 83 20.57 -22.98 -14.60
C SER A 83 19.80 -22.62 -13.34
N GLU A 84 19.72 -23.53 -12.38
CA GLU A 84 19.02 -23.34 -11.10
C GLU A 84 19.75 -22.38 -10.15
N ASN A 85 21.00 -21.98 -10.44
CA ASN A 85 21.80 -21.11 -9.57
C ASN A 85 21.97 -19.71 -10.18
N ASP A 86 21.59 -18.67 -9.42
CA ASP A 86 21.65 -17.25 -9.83
C ASP A 86 23.06 -16.81 -10.25
N ASN A 87 24.09 -17.18 -9.46
CA ASN A 87 25.49 -16.83 -9.75
C ASN A 87 26.04 -17.49 -11.02
N LYS A 88 25.50 -18.65 -11.43
CA LYS A 88 25.90 -19.31 -12.68
C LYS A 88 25.29 -18.60 -13.88
N GLY A 89 24.08 -18.05 -13.77
CA GLY A 89 23.45 -17.25 -14.80
C GLY A 89 24.27 -15.99 -15.15
N PHE A 90 24.83 -15.33 -14.14
CA PHE A 90 25.72 -14.18 -14.33
C PHE A 90 26.98 -14.53 -15.14
N GLN A 91 27.68 -15.61 -14.77
CA GLN A 91 28.88 -16.05 -15.49
C GLN A 91 28.57 -16.54 -16.90
N GLN A 92 27.45 -17.22 -17.09
CA GLN A 92 26.97 -17.67 -18.41
C GLN A 92 26.73 -16.47 -19.34
N PHE A 93 26.03 -15.44 -18.87
CA PHE A 93 25.78 -14.24 -19.65
C PHE A 93 27.07 -13.49 -19.99
N TYR A 94 27.96 -13.30 -19.00
CA TYR A 94 29.25 -12.65 -19.23
C TYR A 94 30.10 -13.38 -20.28
N ASN A 95 30.20 -14.72 -20.18
CA ASN A 95 30.95 -15.52 -21.13
C ASN A 95 30.34 -15.50 -22.53
N ALA A 96 29.01 -15.48 -22.64
CA ALA A 96 28.32 -15.37 -23.92
C ALA A 96 28.61 -14.03 -24.62
N VAL A 97 28.51 -12.92 -23.87
CA VAL A 97 28.81 -11.57 -24.39
C VAL A 97 30.28 -11.43 -24.75
N LYS A 98 31.19 -12.02 -23.95
CA LYS A 98 32.62 -12.03 -24.24
C LYS A 98 32.95 -12.80 -25.53
N SER A 99 32.39 -14.01 -25.71
CA SER A 99 32.57 -14.78 -26.94
C SER A 99 32.04 -13.99 -28.16
N LEU A 100 30.87 -13.35 -28.03
CA LEU A 100 30.31 -12.51 -29.09
C LEU A 100 31.21 -11.31 -29.43
N TYR A 101 31.78 -10.65 -28.43
CA TYR A 101 32.69 -9.53 -28.61
C TYR A 101 34.00 -9.94 -29.30
N ASP A 102 34.59 -11.06 -28.87
CA ASP A 102 35.82 -11.60 -29.48
C ASP A 102 35.58 -11.98 -30.96
N CYS A 103 34.43 -12.59 -31.27
CA CYS A 103 34.01 -12.87 -32.65
C CYS A 103 33.80 -11.59 -33.47
N TYR A 104 33.14 -10.58 -32.89
CA TYR A 104 32.95 -9.29 -33.57
C TYR A 104 34.29 -8.64 -33.91
N LYS A 105 35.26 -8.65 -33.00
CA LYS A 105 36.60 -8.09 -33.22
C LYS A 105 37.34 -8.79 -34.38
N GLN A 106 37.20 -10.10 -34.51
CA GLN A 106 37.76 -10.86 -35.64
C GLN A 106 37.09 -10.49 -36.98
N LEU A 107 35.78 -10.29 -36.98
CA LEU A 107 35.03 -9.84 -38.17
C LEU A 107 35.35 -8.38 -38.54
N ASP A 108 35.60 -7.52 -37.56
CA ASP A 108 35.98 -6.11 -37.73
C ASP A 108 37.28 -5.97 -38.54
N HIS A 109 38.29 -6.82 -38.28
CA HIS A 109 39.51 -6.88 -39.09
C HIS A 109 39.23 -7.25 -40.56
N THR A 110 38.27 -8.15 -40.79
CA THR A 110 37.92 -8.55 -42.16
C THR A 110 37.08 -7.48 -42.87
N ILE A 111 36.27 -6.74 -42.14
CA ILE A 111 35.48 -5.64 -42.69
C ILE A 111 36.33 -4.39 -42.93
N SER A 112 37.31 -4.12 -42.09
CA SER A 112 38.34 -3.11 -42.38
C SER A 112 39.07 -3.41 -43.69
N LYS A 113 39.37 -4.69 -43.98
CA LYS A 113 39.93 -5.12 -45.29
C LYS A 113 38.93 -4.94 -46.44
N LEU A 114 37.65 -5.22 -46.20
CA LEU A 114 36.57 -4.99 -47.18
C LEU A 114 36.35 -3.50 -47.47
N GLU A 115 36.52 -2.63 -46.48
CA GLU A 115 36.44 -1.18 -46.67
C GLU A 115 37.63 -0.64 -47.47
N LEU A 116 38.85 -1.11 -47.19
CA LEU A 116 40.02 -0.81 -48.02
C LEU A 116 39.85 -1.32 -49.47
N PHE A 117 39.23 -2.48 -49.64
CA PHE A 117 38.87 -3.02 -50.95
C PHE A 117 37.84 -2.14 -51.67
N ARG A 118 36.81 -1.65 -50.96
CA ARG A 118 35.79 -0.75 -51.51
C ARG A 118 36.40 0.59 -51.94
N GLN A 119 37.31 1.15 -51.13
CA GLN A 119 38.07 2.36 -51.45
C GLN A 119 38.95 2.16 -52.69
N ALA A 120 39.63 1.01 -52.80
CA ALA A 120 40.52 0.72 -53.93
C ALA A 120 39.77 0.40 -55.24
N THR A 121 38.55 -0.14 -55.15
CA THR A 121 37.70 -0.48 -56.29
C THR A 121 36.72 0.62 -56.71
N GLN A 122 36.61 1.72 -55.96
CA GLN A 122 35.66 2.83 -56.19
C GLN A 122 34.19 2.35 -56.28
N LEU A 123 33.82 1.42 -55.38
CA LEU A 123 32.45 0.90 -55.30
C LEU A 123 31.58 1.76 -54.37
N ASP A 124 30.63 2.50 -54.93
CA ASP A 124 29.67 3.33 -54.17
C ASP A 124 28.35 2.61 -53.84
N ASP A 125 28.21 1.34 -54.21
CA ASP A 125 27.00 0.55 -53.95
C ASP A 125 26.73 0.39 -52.43
N LEU A 126 25.47 0.64 -52.04
CA LEU A 126 24.99 0.46 -50.66
C LEU A 126 25.02 -1.01 -50.25
N VAL A 127 25.50 -1.29 -49.04
CA VAL A 127 25.46 -2.63 -48.45
C VAL A 127 24.32 -2.66 -47.44
N TYR A 128 23.24 -3.40 -47.74
CA TYR A 128 22.05 -3.45 -46.88
C TYR A 128 21.51 -2.05 -46.49
N ASN A 129 21.44 -1.13 -47.46
CA ASN A 129 21.03 0.28 -47.30
C ASN A 129 21.91 1.15 -46.38
N GLU A 130 23.07 0.66 -45.96
CA GLU A 130 24.03 1.45 -45.18
C GLU A 130 25.20 1.94 -46.04
N ASN A 131 25.64 3.18 -45.77
CA ASN A 131 26.82 3.77 -46.41
C ASN A 131 28.11 3.16 -45.85
N CYS A 132 28.11 2.78 -44.57
CA CYS A 132 29.26 2.22 -43.87
C CYS A 132 29.13 0.70 -43.72
N VAL A 133 30.18 -0.04 -44.11
CA VAL A 133 30.21 -1.51 -44.04
C VAL A 133 30.18 -2.00 -42.58
N HIS A 134 30.74 -1.21 -41.64
CA HIS A 134 30.67 -1.49 -40.21
C HIS A 134 29.24 -1.38 -39.64
N ASN A 135 28.43 -0.43 -40.14
CA ASN A 135 27.01 -0.35 -39.75
C ASN A 135 26.22 -1.53 -40.30
N ALA A 136 26.49 -1.93 -41.55
CA ALA A 136 25.90 -3.12 -42.15
C ALA A 136 26.22 -4.38 -41.33
N LEU A 137 27.45 -4.54 -40.83
CA LEU A 137 27.80 -5.65 -39.93
C LEU A 137 27.01 -5.63 -38.63
N LYS A 138 26.87 -4.47 -37.97
CA LYS A 138 26.07 -4.35 -36.74
C LYS A 138 24.61 -4.76 -36.99
N LEU A 139 24.05 -4.38 -38.14
CA LEU A 139 22.70 -4.79 -38.54
C LEU A 139 22.60 -6.29 -38.81
N ILE A 140 23.55 -6.88 -39.54
CA ILE A 140 23.58 -8.32 -39.82
C ILE A 140 23.74 -9.11 -38.53
N LEU A 141 24.65 -8.71 -37.65
CA LEU A 141 24.83 -9.34 -36.35
C LEU A 141 23.54 -9.30 -35.52
N LYS A 142 22.90 -8.13 -35.43
CA LYS A 142 21.63 -7.97 -34.72
C LYS A 142 20.53 -8.84 -35.33
N ALA A 143 20.40 -8.85 -36.66
CA ALA A 143 19.37 -9.62 -37.35
C ALA A 143 19.59 -11.13 -37.19
N THR A 144 20.83 -11.60 -37.34
CA THR A 144 21.18 -13.03 -37.20
C THR A 144 20.97 -13.52 -35.77
N LEU A 145 21.41 -12.78 -34.75
CA LEU A 145 21.15 -13.11 -33.34
C LEU A 145 19.65 -13.20 -33.04
N LEU A 146 18.87 -12.19 -33.44
CA LEU A 146 17.43 -12.13 -33.19
C LEU A 146 16.64 -13.17 -34.00
N SER A 147 17.18 -13.64 -35.13
CA SER A 147 16.52 -14.67 -35.96
C SER A 147 16.50 -16.06 -35.32
N GLN A 148 17.44 -16.35 -34.42
CA GLN A 148 17.55 -17.62 -33.70
C GLN A 148 17.30 -17.45 -32.20
N LEU A 149 16.35 -16.59 -31.84
CA LEU A 149 16.06 -16.26 -30.44
C LEU A 149 15.68 -17.52 -29.65
N ASN A 150 16.48 -17.85 -28.63
CA ASN A 150 16.14 -18.89 -27.66
C ASN A 150 14.98 -18.43 -26.77
N LEU A 151 14.05 -19.31 -26.37
CA LEU A 151 12.91 -18.95 -25.51
C LEU A 151 13.34 -18.61 -24.06
N ASP A 152 14.42 -19.23 -23.58
CA ASP A 152 14.86 -19.11 -22.18
C ASP A 152 15.76 -17.88 -21.91
N TYR A 153 16.06 -17.08 -22.94
CA TYR A 153 16.98 -15.94 -22.82
C TYR A 153 16.54 -14.90 -21.78
N GLN A 154 15.22 -14.69 -21.64
CA GLN A 154 14.66 -13.70 -20.72
C GLN A 154 15.03 -13.99 -19.27
N LEU A 155 15.04 -15.26 -18.86
CA LEU A 155 15.35 -15.67 -17.51
C LEU A 155 16.83 -15.37 -17.18
N VAL A 156 17.75 -15.74 -18.06
CA VAL A 156 19.19 -15.52 -17.85
C VAL A 156 19.52 -14.03 -17.83
N VAL A 157 18.91 -13.25 -18.73
CA VAL A 157 19.07 -11.79 -18.78
C VAL A 157 18.49 -11.13 -17.52
N MET A 158 17.31 -11.55 -17.07
CA MET A 158 16.70 -11.08 -15.83
C MET A 158 17.59 -11.37 -14.62
N ASN A 159 18.07 -12.62 -14.49
CA ASN A 159 18.97 -13.00 -13.40
C ASN A 159 20.28 -12.21 -13.41
N PHE A 160 20.84 -11.93 -14.60
CA PHE A 160 22.04 -11.10 -14.73
C PHE A 160 21.79 -9.68 -14.22
N TYR A 161 20.75 -9.01 -14.69
CA TYR A 161 20.45 -7.64 -14.28
C TYR A 161 19.99 -7.55 -12.82
N GLU A 162 19.26 -8.54 -12.31
CA GLU A 162 18.90 -8.65 -10.90
C GLU A 162 20.16 -8.77 -10.02
N THR A 163 21.08 -9.67 -10.37
CA THR A 163 22.35 -9.84 -9.64
C THR A 163 23.21 -8.59 -9.73
N ALA A 164 23.30 -7.96 -10.91
CA ALA A 164 24.06 -6.73 -11.11
C ALA A 164 23.50 -5.55 -10.31
N LEU A 165 22.17 -5.45 -10.20
CA LEU A 165 21.53 -4.42 -9.38
C LEU A 165 21.76 -4.67 -7.88
N LYS A 166 21.63 -5.92 -7.41
CA LYS A 166 21.95 -6.30 -6.02
C LYS A 166 23.39 -5.99 -5.65
N MET A 167 24.35 -6.21 -6.56
CA MET A 167 25.76 -5.87 -6.33
C MET A 167 26.03 -4.35 -6.23
N GLU A 168 25.19 -3.53 -6.87
CA GLU A 168 25.29 -2.07 -6.80
C GLU A 168 24.68 -1.54 -5.48
N ASP A 169 23.76 -2.27 -4.88
CA ASP A 169 23.18 -1.97 -3.57
C ASP A 169 24.17 -2.33 -2.44
N THR A 170 25.09 -1.42 -2.12
CA THR A 170 26.10 -1.61 -1.08
C THR A 170 25.53 -1.63 0.36
N GLU A 171 24.23 -1.34 0.54
CA GLU A 171 23.58 -1.35 1.86
C GLU A 171 23.02 -2.73 2.26
N GLU A 172 23.15 -3.77 1.42
CA GLU A 172 22.85 -5.17 1.80
C GLU A 172 23.95 -5.84 2.67
N GLY A 173 24.96 -5.07 3.09
CA GLY A 173 26.21 -5.56 3.70
C GLY A 173 26.14 -6.26 5.06
N ASP A 174 25.02 -6.23 5.80
CA ASP A 174 24.92 -6.82 7.16
C ASP A 174 23.67 -7.69 7.38
N GLY A 175 23.06 -8.24 6.32
CA GLY A 175 21.94 -9.20 6.46
C GLY A 175 20.66 -8.61 7.07
N GLN A 176 20.61 -7.29 7.26
CA GLN A 176 19.44 -6.51 7.63
C GLN A 176 19.33 -5.34 6.66
N CYS A 177 18.46 -5.50 5.66
CA CYS A 177 18.12 -4.41 4.77
C CYS A 177 17.51 -3.27 5.60
N ILE A 178 18.21 -2.14 5.71
CA ILE A 178 17.78 -0.96 6.47
C ILE A 178 16.44 -0.43 5.93
N ILE A 179 16.18 -0.63 4.63
CA ILE A 179 14.93 -0.30 3.94
C ILE A 179 13.78 -1.23 4.35
N CYS A 180 14.06 -2.48 4.77
CA CYS A 180 13.05 -3.38 5.32
C CYS A 180 12.73 -3.10 6.80
N LEU A 181 13.59 -2.37 7.52
CA LEU A 181 13.43 -2.02 8.93
C LEU A 181 12.80 -0.64 9.14
N GLN A 182 12.84 0.24 8.14
CA GLN A 182 12.23 1.56 8.17
C GLN A 182 11.16 1.69 7.10
N GLU A 183 9.90 1.63 7.54
CA GLU A 183 8.70 1.53 6.70
C GLU A 183 8.28 2.82 5.98
N SER A 184 9.15 3.84 5.92
CA SER A 184 8.75 5.14 5.39
C SER A 184 9.08 5.33 3.91
N LEU A 185 8.11 5.89 3.21
CA LEU A 185 8.16 6.22 1.79
C LEU A 185 9.41 7.01 1.39
N HIS A 186 9.90 7.89 2.27
CA HIS A 186 11.07 8.73 2.02
C HIS A 186 12.36 7.93 1.78
N PHE A 187 12.58 6.83 2.51
CA PHE A 187 13.75 5.98 2.30
C PHE A 187 13.69 5.25 0.97
N LEU A 188 12.49 4.81 0.55
CA LEU A 188 12.29 4.18 -0.74
C LEU A 188 12.51 5.15 -1.91
N GLU A 189 12.06 6.39 -1.79
CA GLU A 189 12.34 7.44 -2.77
C GLU A 189 13.84 7.70 -2.88
N LYS A 190 14.53 7.81 -1.74
CA LYS A 190 15.98 8.01 -1.72
C LYS A 190 16.71 6.83 -2.36
N TRP A 191 16.38 5.59 -1.99
CA TRP A 191 16.97 4.39 -2.57
C TRP A 191 16.75 4.31 -4.08
N LEU A 192 15.54 4.64 -4.54
CA LEU A 192 15.24 4.66 -5.98
C LEU A 192 16.13 5.65 -6.73
N GLN A 193 16.38 6.83 -6.15
CA GLN A 193 17.27 7.83 -6.73
C GLN A 193 18.75 7.41 -6.67
N THR A 194 19.23 6.94 -5.52
CA THR A 194 20.67 6.67 -5.29
C THR A 194 21.15 5.36 -5.86
N VAL A 195 20.29 4.33 -5.92
CA VAL A 195 20.67 2.99 -6.41
C VAL A 195 20.17 2.81 -7.83
N VAL A 196 18.85 2.85 -8.04
CA VAL A 196 18.25 2.47 -9.33
C VAL A 196 18.51 3.50 -10.42
N VAL A 197 18.27 4.79 -10.16
CA VAL A 197 18.45 5.84 -11.16
C VAL A 197 19.93 6.05 -11.48
N ASP A 198 20.82 6.02 -10.49
CA ASP A 198 22.26 6.10 -10.71
C ASP A 198 22.80 4.89 -11.47
N TRP A 199 22.31 3.69 -11.18
CA TRP A 199 22.63 2.48 -11.95
C TRP A 199 22.14 2.58 -13.41
N LEU A 200 20.92 3.08 -13.64
CA LEU A 200 20.41 3.33 -14.99
C LEU A 200 21.26 4.38 -15.72
N ARG A 201 21.71 5.43 -15.03
CA ARG A 201 22.64 6.42 -15.58
C ARG A 201 23.97 5.77 -15.97
N LYS A 202 24.51 4.86 -15.16
CA LYS A 202 25.73 4.11 -15.50
C LYS A 202 25.55 3.23 -16.74
N ILE A 203 24.40 2.60 -16.91
CA ILE A 203 24.12 1.72 -18.06
C ILE A 203 23.91 2.51 -19.35
N TYR A 204 23.08 3.55 -19.31
CA TYR A 204 22.64 4.26 -20.53
C TYR A 204 23.49 5.50 -20.87
N CYS A 205 24.17 6.11 -19.89
CA CYS A 205 25.00 7.30 -20.08
C CYS A 205 26.50 6.99 -20.04
N TYR A 206 26.90 5.81 -20.53
CA TYR A 206 28.32 5.42 -20.60
C TYR A 206 29.14 6.28 -21.58
N ASP A 207 28.48 6.97 -22.51
CA ASP A 207 29.10 7.87 -23.49
C ASP A 207 28.47 9.26 -23.36
N THR A 208 29.27 10.25 -22.96
CA THR A 208 28.88 11.64 -22.62
C THR A 208 28.38 12.47 -23.82
N SER A 209 28.30 11.86 -25.00
CA SER A 209 28.13 12.53 -26.29
C SER A 209 26.68 12.77 -26.72
N TYR A 210 25.67 12.22 -26.03
CA TYR A 210 24.26 12.31 -26.45
C TYR A 210 23.33 12.82 -25.34
N SER A 211 22.87 14.08 -25.47
CA SER A 211 21.83 14.69 -24.61
C SER A 211 20.50 13.92 -24.60
N SER A 212 20.24 13.11 -25.63
CA SER A 212 19.04 12.28 -25.75
C SER A 212 18.96 11.17 -24.69
N ASN A 213 20.11 10.68 -24.19
CA ASN A 213 20.13 9.61 -23.19
C ASN A 213 19.68 10.11 -21.80
N GLU A 214 20.02 11.36 -21.47
CA GLU A 214 19.62 12.00 -20.21
C GLU A 214 18.10 12.23 -20.13
N LEU A 215 17.48 12.63 -21.26
CA LEU A 215 16.02 12.77 -21.34
C LEU A 215 15.29 11.44 -21.15
N MET A 216 15.84 10.33 -21.67
CA MET A 216 15.27 9.00 -21.46
C MET A 216 15.37 8.57 -20.00
N VAL A 217 16.52 8.80 -19.34
CA VAL A 217 16.69 8.51 -17.90
C VAL A 217 15.68 9.30 -17.07
N ASN A 218 15.46 10.58 -17.37
CA ASN A 218 14.46 11.41 -16.68
C ASN A 218 13.01 10.93 -16.92
N MET A 219 12.71 10.36 -18.09
CA MET A 219 11.42 9.71 -18.33
C MET A 219 11.26 8.42 -17.53
N PHE A 220 12.33 7.62 -17.41
CA PHE A 220 12.33 6.41 -16.60
C PHE A 220 12.18 6.73 -15.12
N ASP A 221 12.87 7.74 -14.61
CA ASP A 221 12.75 8.21 -13.22
C ASP A 221 11.30 8.49 -12.85
N LYS A 222 10.59 9.32 -13.63
CA LYS A 222 9.16 9.60 -13.41
C LYS A 222 8.28 8.35 -13.43
N LYS A 223 8.55 7.41 -14.34
CA LYS A 223 7.80 6.15 -14.44
C LYS A 223 8.06 5.24 -13.25
N LEU A 224 9.32 5.16 -12.81
CA LEU A 224 9.75 4.35 -11.68
C LEU A 224 9.19 4.89 -10.36
N ILE A 225 9.20 6.21 -10.17
CA ILE A 225 8.56 6.87 -9.04
C ILE A 225 7.05 6.54 -9.00
N ASN A 226 6.35 6.65 -10.14
CA ASN A 226 4.93 6.26 -10.19
C ASN A 226 4.71 4.76 -9.91
N TYR A 227 5.59 3.90 -10.41
CA TYR A 227 5.55 2.47 -10.15
C TYR A 227 5.80 2.15 -8.66
N LEU A 228 6.72 2.87 -8.02
CA LEU A 228 6.99 2.78 -6.58
C LEU A 228 5.74 3.12 -5.78
N TYR A 229 5.15 4.30 -6.02
CA TYR A 229 3.91 4.71 -5.34
C TYR A 229 2.78 3.70 -5.55
N ASN A 230 2.59 3.21 -6.77
CA ASN A 230 1.53 2.25 -7.09
C ASN A 230 1.74 0.91 -6.35
N SER A 231 2.98 0.40 -6.35
CA SER A 231 3.33 -0.85 -5.69
C SER A 231 3.25 -0.74 -4.16
N TYR A 232 3.81 0.33 -3.59
CA TYR A 232 3.74 0.62 -2.16
C TYR A 232 2.29 0.76 -1.68
N THR A 233 1.46 1.53 -2.41
CA THR A 233 0.04 1.70 -2.08
C THR A 233 -0.70 0.37 -2.09
N LYS A 234 -0.44 -0.51 -3.06
CA LYS A 234 -1.08 -1.84 -3.12
C LYS A 234 -0.74 -2.70 -1.90
N ILE A 235 0.53 -2.73 -1.50
CA ILE A 235 0.99 -3.49 -0.32
C ILE A 235 0.35 -2.92 0.95
N ARG A 236 0.34 -1.59 1.11
CA ARG A 236 -0.29 -0.93 2.27
C ARG A 236 -1.79 -1.12 2.31
N ILE A 237 -2.48 -1.15 1.16
CA ILE A 237 -3.91 -1.50 1.11
C ILE A 237 -4.15 -2.92 1.63
N ASP A 238 -3.28 -3.88 1.31
CA ASP A 238 -3.40 -5.26 1.79
C ASP A 238 -3.17 -5.38 3.30
N GLN A 239 -2.32 -4.53 3.87
CA GLN A 239 -2.03 -4.45 5.30
C GLN A 239 -2.96 -3.50 6.07
N LEU A 240 -3.81 -2.74 5.38
CA LEU A 240 -4.57 -1.61 5.94
C LEU A 240 -5.43 -1.99 7.15
N PHE A 241 -6.00 -3.19 7.15
CA PHE A 241 -6.77 -3.68 8.29
C PHE A 241 -5.92 -3.81 9.56
N ASN A 242 -4.69 -4.31 9.45
CA ASN A 242 -3.78 -4.44 10.60
C ASN A 242 -3.29 -3.06 11.04
N ILE A 243 -2.95 -2.19 10.07
CA ILE A 243 -2.57 -0.79 10.33
C ILE A 243 -3.66 -0.08 11.16
N ILE A 244 -4.94 -0.28 10.82
CA ILE A 244 -6.06 0.31 11.57
C ILE A 244 -6.13 -0.20 13.01
N ILE A 245 -5.90 -1.49 13.24
CA ILE A 245 -5.96 -2.09 14.58
C ILE A 245 -4.79 -1.63 15.47
N GLU A 246 -3.62 -1.42 14.89
CA GLU A 246 -2.40 -0.98 15.59
C GLU A 246 -2.34 0.55 15.81
N TYR A 247 -3.39 1.29 15.42
CA TYR A 247 -3.49 2.72 15.70
C TYR A 247 -3.52 2.96 17.23
N PRO A 248 -2.72 3.88 17.80
CA PRO A 248 -2.05 5.02 17.17
C PRO A 248 -0.58 4.82 16.74
N GLU A 249 0.04 3.67 17.04
CA GLU A 249 1.46 3.43 16.73
C GLU A 249 1.73 3.40 15.21
N SER A 250 0.72 3.01 14.43
CA SER A 250 0.74 2.89 12.97
C SER A 250 0.53 4.21 12.20
N LEU A 251 0.50 5.36 12.88
CA LEU A 251 0.25 6.68 12.28
C LEU A 251 1.16 7.01 11.07
N PRO A 252 2.49 6.76 11.09
CA PRO A 252 3.35 7.06 9.95
C PRO A 252 2.94 6.34 8.66
N ALA A 253 2.46 5.09 8.77
CA ALA A 253 2.00 4.32 7.62
C ALA A 253 0.71 4.91 7.01
N LEU A 254 -0.15 5.51 7.83
CA LEU A 254 -1.35 6.21 7.36
C LEU A 254 -1.00 7.53 6.67
N GLU A 255 -0.03 8.27 7.18
CA GLU A 255 0.48 9.50 6.55
C GLU A 255 1.12 9.22 5.18
N ASP A 256 1.92 8.15 5.07
CA ASP A 256 2.48 7.71 3.80
C ASP A 256 1.38 7.33 2.80
N LEU A 257 0.36 6.59 3.24
CA LEU A 257 -0.78 6.22 2.41
C LEU A 257 -1.59 7.46 1.96
N ARG A 258 -1.73 8.46 2.84
CA ARG A 258 -2.38 9.75 2.53
C ARG A 258 -1.64 10.50 1.43
N LEU A 259 -0.31 10.45 1.39
CA LEU A 259 0.49 11.06 0.31
C LEU A 259 0.39 10.28 -1.01
N CYS A 260 0.28 8.95 -0.93
CA CYS A 260 0.24 8.09 -2.11
C CYS A 260 -1.13 8.04 -2.80
N LEU A 261 -2.23 8.10 -2.04
CA LEU A 261 -3.59 7.95 -2.57
C LEU A 261 -4.02 9.04 -3.57
N PRO A 262 -3.68 10.33 -3.42
CA PRO A 262 -3.98 11.34 -4.43
C PRO A 262 -3.21 11.15 -5.73
N ARG A 263 -2.03 10.49 -5.67
CA ARG A 263 -1.17 10.23 -6.82
C ARG A 263 -1.53 8.94 -7.55
N THR A 264 -2.43 8.13 -6.98
CA THR A 264 -2.79 6.81 -7.50
C THR A 264 -4.30 6.68 -7.65
N ASP A 265 -4.77 6.08 -8.75
CA ASP A 265 -6.21 5.84 -8.98
C ASP A 265 -6.75 4.62 -8.19
N LEU A 266 -6.20 4.35 -7.01
CA LEU A 266 -6.42 3.10 -6.25
C LEU A 266 -7.48 3.21 -5.15
N LYS A 267 -8.12 4.38 -4.96
CA LYS A 267 -9.18 4.57 -3.96
C LYS A 267 -10.30 3.52 -4.04
N PRO A 268 -10.85 3.15 -5.22
CA PRO A 268 -11.91 2.15 -5.31
C PRO A 268 -11.44 0.74 -4.89
N LEU A 269 -10.19 0.41 -5.22
CA LEU A 269 -9.58 -0.86 -4.82
C LEU A 269 -9.43 -0.93 -3.30
N LEU A 270 -9.01 0.17 -2.67
CA LEU A 270 -8.90 0.30 -1.22
C LEU A 270 -10.25 0.06 -0.56
N THR A 271 -11.31 0.76 -0.99
CA THR A 271 -12.65 0.63 -0.41
C THR A 271 -13.15 -0.81 -0.47
N LYS A 272 -13.02 -1.46 -1.63
CA LYS A 272 -13.48 -2.84 -1.83
C LYS A 272 -12.69 -3.84 -1.00
N LYS A 273 -11.36 -3.72 -0.95
CA LYS A 273 -10.51 -4.62 -0.16
C LYS A 273 -10.75 -4.44 1.34
N LEU A 274 -10.87 -3.19 1.80
CA LEU A 274 -11.11 -2.88 3.21
C LEU A 274 -12.49 -3.35 3.68
N GLN A 275 -13.55 -3.12 2.89
CA GLN A 275 -14.89 -3.66 3.20
C GLN A 275 -14.85 -5.19 3.32
N LYS A 276 -14.22 -5.88 2.36
CA LYS A 276 -14.07 -7.33 2.40
C LYS A 276 -13.28 -7.79 3.64
N ALA A 277 -12.22 -7.06 4.03
CA ALA A 277 -11.45 -7.36 5.22
C ALA A 277 -12.28 -7.19 6.50
N MET A 278 -13.09 -6.13 6.59
CA MET A 278 -14.02 -5.90 7.72
C MET A 278 -15.06 -7.03 7.82
N GLU A 279 -15.70 -7.41 6.71
CA GLU A 279 -16.68 -8.50 6.67
C GLU A 279 -16.09 -9.85 7.09
N THR A 280 -14.88 -10.16 6.62
CA THR A 280 -14.26 -11.47 6.85
C THR A 280 -13.58 -11.63 8.21
N ARG A 281 -13.07 -10.54 8.80
CA ARG A 281 -12.26 -10.59 10.03
C ARG A 281 -12.91 -9.97 11.26
N LEU A 282 -13.88 -9.07 11.09
CA LEU A 282 -14.50 -8.34 12.20
C LEU A 282 -16.01 -8.62 12.32
N LEU A 283 -16.74 -8.64 11.21
CA LEU A 283 -18.21 -8.72 11.19
C LEU A 283 -18.74 -10.15 11.18
N HIS A 284 -18.24 -10.99 12.08
CA HIS A 284 -18.73 -12.35 12.25
C HIS A 284 -19.15 -12.63 13.71
N PRO A 285 -20.12 -13.55 13.93
CA PRO A 285 -20.69 -13.80 15.26
C PRO A 285 -19.68 -14.21 16.34
N GLY A 286 -18.51 -14.71 15.96
CA GLY A 286 -17.44 -15.08 16.88
C GLY A 286 -16.69 -13.92 17.54
N VAL A 287 -16.91 -12.66 17.11
CA VAL A 287 -16.23 -11.48 17.70
C VAL A 287 -17.14 -10.83 18.74
N SER A 288 -16.55 -10.48 19.88
CA SER A 288 -17.25 -9.79 20.95
C SER A 288 -17.65 -8.39 20.51
N THR A 289 -18.83 -7.91 20.94
CA THR A 289 -19.28 -6.56 20.64
C THR A 289 -18.30 -5.44 21.04
N PRO A 290 -17.63 -5.47 22.22
CA PRO A 290 -16.69 -4.43 22.58
C PRO A 290 -15.47 -4.38 21.65
N ASP A 291 -14.97 -5.53 21.20
CA ASP A 291 -13.85 -5.57 20.24
C ASP A 291 -14.25 -4.95 18.88
N VAL A 292 -15.49 -5.18 18.44
CA VAL A 292 -16.02 -4.54 17.21
C VAL A 292 -16.08 -3.01 17.38
N LEU A 293 -16.53 -2.52 18.54
CA LEU A 293 -16.62 -1.08 18.81
C LEU A 293 -15.23 -0.44 18.92
N THR A 294 -14.27 -1.06 19.61
CA THR A 294 -12.89 -0.56 19.69
C THR A 294 -12.24 -0.52 18.30
N ALA A 295 -12.39 -1.58 17.50
CA ALA A 295 -11.90 -1.60 16.12
C ALA A 295 -12.58 -0.54 15.24
N TYR A 296 -13.87 -0.28 15.47
CA TYR A 296 -14.60 0.79 14.78
C TYR A 296 -14.12 2.19 15.15
N VAL A 297 -13.84 2.45 16.44
CA VAL A 297 -13.24 3.72 16.90
C VAL A 297 -11.84 3.90 16.28
N ALA A 298 -11.00 2.87 16.31
CA ALA A 298 -9.69 2.89 15.67
C ALA A 298 -9.78 3.11 14.15
N ALA A 299 -10.79 2.51 13.49
CA ALA A 299 -11.07 2.74 12.07
C ALA A 299 -11.50 4.18 11.79
N ILE A 300 -12.35 4.79 12.63
CA ILE A 300 -12.73 6.20 12.47
C ILE A 300 -11.50 7.09 12.57
N ARG A 301 -10.68 6.92 13.62
CA ARG A 301 -9.47 7.72 13.83
C ARG A 301 -8.50 7.58 12.66
N SER A 302 -8.21 6.34 12.24
CA SER A 302 -7.30 6.05 11.13
C SER A 302 -7.78 6.59 9.78
N LEU A 303 -9.06 6.41 9.46
CA LEU A 303 -9.62 6.83 8.17
C LEU A 303 -9.78 8.35 8.06
N ARG A 304 -9.95 9.07 9.18
CA ARG A 304 -9.92 10.55 9.19
C ARG A 304 -8.55 11.11 8.84
N VAL A 305 -7.47 10.47 9.32
CA VAL A 305 -6.10 10.84 8.96
C VAL A 305 -5.88 10.61 7.47
N LEU A 306 -6.37 9.49 6.95
CA LEU A 306 -6.20 9.07 5.56
C LEU A 306 -6.99 9.92 4.56
N ASP A 307 -8.26 10.18 4.84
CA ASP A 307 -9.16 10.92 3.97
C ASP A 307 -9.93 12.00 4.77
N PRO A 308 -9.45 13.26 4.76
CA PRO A 308 -10.11 14.35 5.46
C PRO A 308 -11.47 14.72 4.86
N THR A 309 -11.84 14.17 3.69
CA THR A 309 -13.18 14.41 3.11
C THR A 309 -14.28 13.58 3.78
N GLY A 310 -13.92 12.52 4.52
CA GLY A 310 -14.86 11.63 5.22
C GLY A 310 -15.65 10.68 4.31
N LEU A 311 -15.45 10.73 2.99
CA LEU A 311 -16.19 9.90 2.03
C LEU A 311 -15.80 8.42 2.14
N LEU A 312 -14.51 8.14 2.30
CA LEU A 312 -14.02 6.78 2.47
C LEU A 312 -14.59 6.15 3.74
N LEU A 313 -14.63 6.92 4.83
CA LEU A 313 -15.17 6.49 6.12
C LEU A 313 -16.65 6.10 5.99
N GLU A 314 -17.48 6.94 5.38
CA GLU A 314 -18.90 6.63 5.18
C GLU A 314 -19.10 5.35 4.36
N THR A 315 -18.31 5.17 3.31
CA THR A 315 -18.49 4.02 2.41
C THR A 315 -18.04 2.72 3.07
N VAL A 316 -16.91 2.73 3.77
CA VAL A 316 -16.32 1.53 4.41
C VAL A 316 -17.11 1.11 5.65
N THR A 317 -17.72 2.04 6.38
CA THR A 317 -18.40 1.75 7.66
C THR A 317 -19.86 1.31 7.51
N ARG A 318 -20.46 1.43 6.32
CA ARG A 318 -21.83 0.97 6.05
C ARG A 318 -22.10 -0.49 6.49
N PRO A 319 -21.26 -1.48 6.16
CA PRO A 319 -21.46 -2.86 6.62
C PRO A 319 -21.37 -2.99 8.15
N VAL A 320 -20.50 -2.21 8.78
CA VAL A 320 -20.34 -2.18 10.24
C VAL A 320 -21.62 -1.66 10.90
N HIS A 321 -22.22 -0.59 10.36
CA HIS A 321 -23.47 -0.03 10.87
C HIS A 321 -24.62 -1.03 10.75
N GLN A 322 -24.74 -1.70 9.59
CA GLN A 322 -25.77 -2.71 9.38
C GLN A 322 -25.61 -3.90 10.33
N TYR A 323 -24.37 -4.31 10.61
CA TYR A 323 -24.08 -5.39 11.54
C TYR A 323 -24.41 -5.00 12.99
N LEU A 324 -23.98 -3.82 13.46
CA LEU A 324 -24.26 -3.35 14.82
C LEU A 324 -25.77 -3.17 15.06
N ARG A 325 -26.52 -2.65 14.08
CA ARG A 325 -28.00 -2.55 14.17
C ARG A 325 -28.71 -3.89 14.31
N SER A 326 -28.12 -4.96 13.77
CA SER A 326 -28.71 -6.30 13.85
C SER A 326 -28.51 -6.98 15.21
N ARG A 327 -27.64 -6.44 16.06
CA ARG A 327 -27.23 -7.04 17.33
C ARG A 327 -27.83 -6.26 18.50
N GLU A 328 -28.77 -6.88 19.20
CA GLU A 328 -29.52 -6.27 20.31
C GLU A 328 -28.61 -5.89 21.50
N ASP A 329 -27.52 -6.64 21.73
CA ASP A 329 -26.58 -6.45 22.86
C ASP A 329 -25.59 -5.27 22.70
N THR A 330 -25.74 -4.44 21.68
CA THR A 330 -24.75 -3.39 21.34
C THR A 330 -24.82 -2.16 22.23
N VAL A 331 -25.99 -1.85 22.79
CA VAL A 331 -26.20 -0.65 23.62
C VAL A 331 -25.94 -0.90 25.11
N SER A 332 -26.12 -2.13 25.61
CA SER A 332 -25.79 -2.48 26.99
C SER A 332 -24.28 -2.47 27.30
N LEU A 333 -23.43 -2.45 26.28
CA LEU A 333 -21.97 -2.55 26.41
C LEU A 333 -21.22 -1.23 26.22
N THR A 334 -21.92 -0.12 25.93
CA THR A 334 -21.27 1.19 25.75
C THR A 334 -20.59 1.74 27.01
N GLU A 335 -20.82 1.15 28.19
CA GLU A 335 -20.17 1.57 29.45
C GLU A 335 -19.05 0.67 29.96
N GLU A 336 -19.02 -0.63 29.63
CA GLU A 336 -17.84 -1.48 29.94
C GLU A 336 -16.71 -1.32 28.90
N GLY A 337 -16.90 -0.42 27.94
CA GLY A 337 -15.91 -0.06 26.94
C GLY A 337 -14.67 0.59 27.55
N PRO A 338 -13.49 0.38 26.96
CA PRO A 338 -12.22 0.88 27.47
C PRO A 338 -12.25 2.41 27.64
N ASN A 339 -11.45 2.90 28.59
CA ASN A 339 -11.19 4.30 28.94
C ASN A 339 -11.03 5.28 27.73
N ASP A 340 -10.84 4.74 26.53
CA ASP A 340 -10.72 5.39 25.24
C ASP A 340 -12.00 6.15 24.79
N LEU A 341 -13.21 5.65 25.09
CA LEU A 341 -14.47 6.37 24.78
C LEU A 341 -14.68 7.57 25.70
N ALA A 342 -14.27 7.46 26.97
CA ALA A 342 -14.28 8.55 27.93
C ALA A 342 -13.31 9.67 27.52
N GLU A 343 -12.15 9.31 26.95
CA GLU A 343 -11.24 10.29 26.37
C GLU A 343 -11.83 11.00 25.14
N GLU A 344 -12.58 10.30 24.28
CA GLU A 344 -13.29 10.91 23.14
C GLU A 344 -14.42 11.86 23.58
N LEU A 345 -15.10 11.53 24.67
CA LEU A 345 -16.08 12.40 25.33
C LEU A 345 -15.43 13.70 25.84
N VAL A 346 -14.18 13.65 26.29
CA VAL A 346 -13.40 14.81 26.75
C VAL A 346 -12.81 15.62 25.60
N ARG A 347 -12.38 14.96 24.50
CA ARG A 347 -11.64 15.62 23.41
C ARG A 347 -12.51 16.33 22.39
N GLY A 348 -13.66 15.79 22.03
CA GLY A 348 -14.37 16.37 20.88
C GLY A 348 -15.10 17.67 21.27
N GLU A 349 -14.95 18.67 20.42
CA GLU A 349 -15.63 19.96 20.54
C GLU A 349 -17.14 19.76 20.48
N ALA A 350 -17.90 20.48 21.30
CA ALA A 350 -19.35 20.36 21.43
C ALA A 350 -20.10 20.75 20.14
N VAL A 351 -20.02 19.91 19.10
CA VAL A 351 -20.91 20.01 17.95
C VAL A 351 -22.27 19.52 18.42
N GLN A 352 -23.18 20.46 18.65
CA GLN A 352 -24.56 20.11 18.99
C GLN A 352 -25.10 19.21 17.88
N VAL A 353 -25.48 17.99 18.27
CA VAL A 353 -25.90 16.91 17.35
C VAL A 353 -27.30 17.20 16.77
N ASP A 354 -27.75 18.45 16.72
CA ASP A 354 -29.10 18.76 16.28
C ASP A 354 -29.16 18.79 14.75
N GLU A 355 -29.84 17.80 14.17
CA GLU A 355 -30.04 17.66 12.71
C GLU A 355 -30.86 18.83 12.12
N ASN A 356 -31.56 19.61 12.96
CA ASN A 356 -32.50 20.64 12.53
C ASN A 356 -32.05 22.08 12.82
N THR A 357 -30.94 22.28 13.51
CA THR A 357 -30.34 23.62 13.56
C THR A 357 -29.56 23.77 12.27
N PRO A 358 -29.89 24.75 11.40
CA PRO A 358 -28.92 25.18 10.41
C PRO A 358 -27.71 25.54 11.25
N VAL A 359 -26.62 24.77 11.09
CA VAL A 359 -25.31 25.23 11.53
C VAL A 359 -25.23 26.60 10.88
N ASP A 360 -25.27 27.68 11.68
CA ASP A 360 -25.01 29.01 11.17
C ASP A 360 -23.72 28.85 10.38
N GLU A 361 -23.83 28.89 9.05
CA GLU A 361 -22.68 28.79 8.20
C GLU A 361 -21.77 29.88 8.71
N ASP A 362 -20.64 29.49 9.30
CA ASP A 362 -19.59 30.41 9.69
C ASP A 362 -19.26 31.21 8.44
N ASN A 363 -19.91 32.37 8.30
CA ASN A 363 -19.78 33.32 7.18
C ASN A 363 -18.33 33.82 7.05
N GLU A 364 -17.48 33.45 7.99
CA GLU A 364 -16.07 33.81 8.09
C GLU A 364 -15.13 32.80 7.40
N ASN A 365 -15.60 31.65 6.91
CA ASN A 365 -14.73 30.57 6.38
C ASN A 365 -14.94 30.22 4.88
N TRP A 366 -15.40 31.17 4.06
CA TRP A 366 -15.58 30.96 2.62
C TRP A 366 -14.28 30.63 1.86
N GLU A 367 -13.11 31.03 2.39
CA GLU A 367 -11.79 30.75 1.78
C GLU A 367 -11.37 29.27 1.91
N THR A 368 -11.89 28.55 2.91
CA THR A 368 -11.56 27.14 3.16
C THR A 368 -12.61 26.17 2.60
N TRP A 369 -13.67 26.70 1.98
CA TRP A 369 -14.72 25.89 1.38
C TRP A 369 -14.21 25.21 0.09
N ILE A 370 -14.32 23.88 0.06
CA ILE A 370 -13.96 23.05 -1.09
C ILE A 370 -15.20 22.26 -1.50
N PRO A 371 -15.59 22.28 -2.80
CA PRO A 371 -16.74 21.55 -3.29
C PRO A 371 -16.63 20.04 -3.04
N ASP A 372 -17.78 19.38 -3.01
CA ASP A 372 -17.83 17.94 -2.84
C ASP A 372 -17.15 17.19 -4.00
N PRO A 373 -16.41 16.09 -3.73
CA PRO A 373 -15.90 15.21 -4.77
C PRO A 373 -17.04 14.61 -5.60
N ILE A 374 -16.76 14.26 -6.87
CA ILE A 374 -17.72 13.61 -7.79
C ILE A 374 -18.38 12.36 -7.19
N ASP A 375 -17.67 11.65 -6.32
CA ASP A 375 -18.12 10.40 -5.71
C ASP A 375 -19.06 10.61 -4.51
N ALA A 376 -19.30 11.85 -4.08
CA ALA A 376 -20.17 12.16 -2.95
C ALA A 376 -21.66 12.05 -3.33
N ALA A 377 -22.44 11.38 -2.49
CA ALA A 377 -23.88 11.31 -2.68
C ALA A 377 -24.53 12.69 -2.40
N PRO A 378 -25.46 13.17 -3.26
CA PRO A 378 -26.05 14.50 -3.15
C PRO A 378 -26.98 14.68 -1.93
N SER A 379 -27.26 13.61 -1.18
CA SER A 379 -28.21 13.63 -0.06
C SER A 379 -27.61 14.11 1.27
N LYS A 380 -26.30 14.33 1.36
CA LYS A 380 -25.63 14.71 2.61
C LYS A 380 -24.61 15.83 2.35
N SER A 381 -24.62 16.85 3.22
CA SER A 381 -23.67 17.96 3.16
C SER A 381 -22.24 17.51 3.47
N SER A 382 -21.27 18.09 2.77
CA SER A 382 -19.83 17.91 2.98
C SER A 382 -19.41 18.18 4.42
N THR A 383 -20.02 19.19 5.04
CA THR A 383 -19.66 19.67 6.37
C THR A 383 -20.00 18.62 7.42
N TYR A 384 -21.18 18.03 7.34
CA TYR A 384 -21.61 16.96 8.25
C TYR A 384 -20.66 15.73 8.21
N ARG A 385 -20.17 15.36 7.01
CA ARG A 385 -19.19 14.26 6.87
C ARG A 385 -17.85 14.56 7.51
N ARG A 386 -17.44 15.84 7.51
CA ARG A 386 -16.14 16.30 8.02
C ARG A 386 -16.16 16.57 9.54
N THR A 387 -17.30 17.00 10.08
CA THR A 387 -17.43 17.43 11.48
C THR A 387 -18.15 16.42 12.38
N SER A 388 -18.68 15.31 11.84
CA SER A 388 -19.33 14.30 12.69
C SER A 388 -18.30 13.65 13.61
N ASP A 389 -18.43 13.85 14.92
CA ASP A 389 -17.58 13.21 15.94
C ASP A 389 -17.83 11.70 16.05
N ILE A 390 -16.91 10.98 16.71
CA ILE A 390 -17.01 9.53 16.92
C ILE A 390 -18.34 9.18 17.60
N ILE A 391 -18.74 9.96 18.60
CA ILE A 391 -20.01 9.80 19.33
C ILE A 391 -21.20 10.05 18.41
N SER A 392 -21.18 11.13 17.63
CA SER A 392 -22.24 11.42 16.65
C SER A 392 -22.37 10.29 15.62
N MET A 393 -21.24 9.73 15.16
CA MET A 393 -21.24 8.57 14.28
C MET A 393 -21.79 7.31 14.95
N LEU A 394 -21.51 7.07 16.24
CA LEU A 394 -22.08 5.95 17.01
C LEU A 394 -23.59 6.13 17.21
N VAL A 395 -24.06 7.32 17.56
CA VAL A 395 -25.49 7.63 17.70
C VAL A 395 -26.23 7.42 16.38
N ASN A 396 -25.62 7.79 15.24
CA ASN A 396 -26.18 7.52 13.91
C ASN A 396 -26.32 6.02 13.60
N VAL A 397 -25.47 5.16 14.19
CA VAL A 397 -25.64 3.70 14.06
C VAL A 397 -26.95 3.28 14.73
N TYR A 398 -27.26 3.81 15.92
CA TYR A 398 -28.48 3.48 16.64
C TYR A 398 -29.73 4.22 16.14
N GLY A 399 -29.55 5.23 15.31
CA GLY A 399 -30.60 5.89 14.54
C GLY A 399 -31.18 7.13 15.22
N SER A 400 -31.40 7.11 16.53
CA SER A 400 -31.85 8.29 17.28
C SER A 400 -31.14 8.46 18.62
N LYS A 401 -31.02 9.72 19.05
CA LYS A 401 -30.51 10.07 20.38
C LYS A 401 -31.38 9.49 21.49
N GLU A 402 -32.69 9.43 21.28
CA GLU A 402 -33.65 8.97 22.29
C GLU A 402 -33.46 7.49 22.61
N LEU A 403 -33.15 6.64 21.62
CA LEU A 403 -32.86 5.23 21.85
C LEU A 403 -31.58 5.08 22.69
N PHE A 404 -30.54 5.84 22.37
CA PHE A 404 -29.29 5.82 23.13
C PHE A 404 -29.50 6.25 24.60
N VAL A 405 -30.24 7.34 24.82
CA VAL A 405 -30.52 7.85 26.19
C VAL A 405 -31.41 6.88 26.98
N ASN A 406 -32.39 6.24 26.34
CA ASN A 406 -33.25 5.26 27.01
C ASN A 406 -32.48 4.02 27.47
N GLU A 407 -31.56 3.51 26.65
CA GLU A 407 -30.70 2.38 27.02
C GLU A 407 -29.64 2.77 28.06
N TYR A 408 -29.09 3.97 27.97
CA TYR A 408 -28.22 4.50 29.03
C TYR A 408 -28.96 4.57 30.38
N ARG A 409 -30.25 4.97 30.38
CA ARG A 409 -31.08 4.99 31.58
C ARG A 409 -31.32 3.59 32.17
N THR A 410 -31.62 2.59 31.33
CA THR A 410 -31.84 1.21 31.82
C THR A 410 -30.57 0.60 32.38
N LEU A 411 -29.43 0.82 31.72
CA LEU A 411 -28.12 0.38 32.18
C LEU A 411 -27.75 1.05 33.51
N LEU A 412 -27.87 2.37 33.59
CA LEU A 412 -27.59 3.13 34.81
C LEU A 412 -28.46 2.62 35.97
N ALA A 413 -29.75 2.33 35.74
CA ALA A 413 -30.63 1.78 36.76
C ALA A 413 -30.11 0.43 37.29
N ASP A 414 -29.80 -0.52 36.40
CA ASP A 414 -29.34 -1.86 36.77
C ASP A 414 -28.02 -1.81 37.54
N ARG A 415 -27.09 -0.97 37.10
CA ARG A 415 -25.79 -0.80 37.73
C ARG A 415 -25.90 -0.19 39.12
N LEU A 416 -26.71 0.86 39.27
CA LEU A 416 -26.92 1.52 40.54
C LEU A 416 -27.63 0.61 41.57
N LEU A 417 -28.51 -0.29 41.12
CA LEU A 417 -29.18 -1.27 41.98
C LEU A 417 -28.27 -2.45 42.35
N THR A 418 -27.38 -2.85 41.44
CA THR A 418 -26.44 -3.96 41.67
C THR A 418 -25.26 -3.53 42.55
N GLN A 419 -24.85 -2.26 42.49
CA GLN A 419 -23.77 -1.70 43.31
C GLN A 419 -24.27 -1.41 44.74
N TYR A 420 -23.99 -2.33 45.66
CA TYR A 420 -24.20 -2.11 47.10
C TYR A 420 -23.37 -0.96 47.68
N SER A 421 -22.25 -0.61 47.03
CA SER A 421 -21.48 0.60 47.32
C SER A 421 -22.10 1.79 46.59
N CYS A 422 -22.80 2.66 47.31
CA CYS A 422 -23.30 3.96 46.79
C CYS A 422 -22.14 4.94 46.45
N ASP A 423 -21.26 4.55 45.53
CA ASP A 423 -20.20 5.38 44.96
C ASP A 423 -20.68 5.94 43.61
N THR A 424 -21.11 7.19 43.62
CA THR A 424 -21.72 7.86 42.47
C THR A 424 -20.75 8.78 41.74
N GLU A 425 -19.50 8.92 42.20
CA GLU A 425 -18.58 9.95 41.69
C GLU A 425 -18.20 9.74 40.22
N LYS A 426 -17.96 8.47 39.84
CA LYS A 426 -17.67 8.11 38.45
C LYS A 426 -18.85 8.40 37.52
N GLU A 427 -20.07 8.14 37.98
CA GLU A 427 -21.30 8.35 37.20
C GLU A 427 -21.65 9.79 37.00
N ILE A 428 -21.44 10.61 38.03
CA ILE A 428 -21.62 12.04 37.93
C ILE A 428 -20.68 12.59 36.85
N ARG A 429 -19.41 12.16 36.84
CA ARG A 429 -18.44 12.58 35.82
C ARG A 429 -18.85 12.15 34.41
N TYR A 430 -19.30 10.91 34.21
CA TYR A 430 -19.77 10.45 32.89
C TYR A 430 -21.01 11.19 32.41
N LEU A 431 -21.94 11.46 33.33
CA LEU A 431 -23.15 12.20 33.03
C LEU A 431 -22.86 13.66 32.67
N GLU A 432 -21.91 14.31 33.34
CA GLU A 432 -21.45 15.66 32.97
C GLU A 432 -20.85 15.69 31.55
N LEU A 433 -20.04 14.70 31.19
CA LEU A 433 -19.49 14.57 29.83
C LEU A 433 -20.59 14.37 28.78
N LEU A 434 -21.59 13.55 29.08
CA LEU A 434 -22.73 13.34 28.19
C LEU A 434 -23.60 14.60 28.05
N LYS A 435 -23.79 15.37 29.13
CA LYS A 435 -24.53 16.65 29.12
C LYS A 435 -23.92 17.67 28.18
N LEU A 436 -22.59 17.75 28.11
CA LEU A 436 -21.90 18.64 27.17
C LEU A 436 -22.25 18.35 25.70
N ARG A 437 -22.70 17.13 25.37
CA ARG A 437 -22.96 16.68 23.99
C ARG A 437 -24.44 16.60 23.63
N PHE A 438 -25.25 16.00 24.48
CA PHE A 438 -26.67 15.76 24.23
C PHE A 438 -27.58 16.87 24.77
N GLY A 439 -27.04 17.73 25.63
CA GLY A 439 -27.79 18.75 26.35
C GLY A 439 -28.52 18.21 27.58
N ASP A 440 -28.92 19.12 28.46
CA ASP A 440 -29.44 18.77 29.79
C ASP A 440 -30.84 18.14 29.76
N SER A 441 -31.67 18.49 28.77
CA SER A 441 -33.09 18.12 28.77
C SER A 441 -33.35 16.62 28.66
N GLN A 442 -32.52 15.88 27.91
CA GLN A 442 -32.72 14.44 27.69
C GLN A 442 -32.13 13.60 28.83
N LEU A 443 -31.06 14.09 29.47
CA LEU A 443 -30.34 13.40 30.54
C LEU A 443 -30.87 13.70 31.95
N HIS A 444 -31.90 14.53 32.05
CA HIS A 444 -32.53 14.88 33.32
C HIS A 444 -32.99 13.65 34.13
N TYR A 445 -33.50 12.62 33.45
CA TYR A 445 -33.91 11.36 34.11
C TYR A 445 -32.75 10.70 34.86
N CYS A 446 -31.59 10.58 34.21
CA CYS A 446 -30.40 9.97 34.80
C CYS A 446 -29.82 10.81 35.95
N GLU A 447 -29.91 12.14 35.85
CA GLU A 447 -29.49 13.04 36.93
C GLU A 447 -30.34 12.88 38.19
N VAL A 448 -31.66 12.76 38.03
CA VAL A 448 -32.56 12.51 39.17
C VAL A 448 -32.26 11.15 39.80
N MET A 449 -31.97 10.11 39.01
CA MET A 449 -31.58 8.78 39.53
C MET A 449 -30.31 8.83 40.39
N LEU A 450 -29.28 9.57 39.97
CA LEU A 450 -28.06 9.74 40.77
C LEU A 450 -28.31 10.53 42.06
N LYS A 451 -29.17 11.56 41.98
CA LYS A 451 -29.59 12.34 43.15
C LYS A 451 -30.37 11.50 44.15
N ASP A 452 -31.27 10.63 43.68
CA ASP A 452 -32.06 9.74 44.54
C ASP A 452 -31.15 8.84 45.40
N ILE A 453 -30.03 8.36 44.85
CA ILE A 453 -29.09 7.51 45.59
C ILE A 453 -28.29 8.30 46.61
N ALA A 454 -27.84 9.50 46.25
CA ALA A 454 -27.17 10.38 47.19
C ALA A 454 -28.10 10.77 48.35
N ASP A 455 -29.36 11.10 48.05
CA ASP A 455 -30.39 11.41 49.03
C ASP A 455 -30.75 10.18 49.88
N SER A 456 -30.84 8.99 49.28
CA SER A 456 -31.08 7.73 49.98
C SER A 456 -29.95 7.40 50.96
N LYS A 457 -28.68 7.61 50.57
CA LYS A 457 -27.53 7.44 51.46
C LYS A 457 -27.60 8.41 52.65
N ARG A 458 -27.95 9.67 52.40
CA ARG A 458 -28.10 10.69 53.44
C ARG A 458 -29.25 10.36 54.40
N ILE A 459 -30.37 9.89 53.89
CA ILE A 459 -31.53 9.49 54.70
C ILE A 459 -31.19 8.26 55.56
N ASN A 460 -30.56 7.23 54.98
CA ASN A 460 -30.11 6.06 55.72
C ASN A 460 -29.12 6.44 56.85
N GLN A 461 -28.21 7.37 56.61
CA GLN A 461 -27.29 7.87 57.64
C GLN A 461 -28.01 8.62 58.76
N HIS A 462 -29.00 9.46 58.43
CA HIS A 462 -29.79 10.16 59.43
C HIS A 462 -30.62 9.21 60.29
N ILE A 463 -31.27 8.21 59.69
CA ILE A 463 -32.08 7.22 60.44
C ILE A 463 -31.18 6.38 61.37
N LYS A 464 -29.98 6.00 60.92
CA LYS A 464 -29.01 5.26 61.75
C LYS A 464 -28.39 6.09 62.89
N GLN A 465 -28.43 7.42 62.80
CA GLN A 465 -27.94 8.32 63.85
C GLN A 465 -29.03 8.67 64.86
N ASP A 466 -30.30 8.38 64.56
CA ASP A 466 -31.42 8.68 65.44
C ASP A 466 -31.43 7.74 66.65
N PRO A 467 -31.37 8.26 67.90
CA PRO A 467 -31.41 7.44 69.11
C PRO A 467 -32.73 6.67 69.30
N GLU A 468 -33.83 7.09 68.66
CA GLU A 468 -35.10 6.35 68.70
C GLU A 468 -35.09 5.11 67.78
N TYR A 469 -34.16 5.05 66.82
CA TYR A 469 -34.01 3.90 65.92
C TYR A 469 -33.13 2.82 66.55
N THR A 470 -33.77 1.75 67.06
CA THR A 470 -33.05 0.59 67.57
C THR A 470 -32.91 -0.46 66.46
N GLU A 471 -31.70 -0.66 65.94
CA GLU A 471 -31.42 -1.79 65.05
C GLU A 471 -31.66 -3.10 65.83
N SER A 472 -32.51 -3.96 65.27
CA SER A 472 -32.65 -5.35 65.73
C SER A 472 -31.47 -6.19 65.23
N ASP A 473 -31.46 -7.52 65.42
CA ASP A 473 -30.36 -8.41 65.00
C ASP A 473 -29.98 -8.34 63.49
N ILE A 474 -30.80 -7.68 62.66
CA ILE A 474 -30.59 -7.48 61.22
C ILE A 474 -30.37 -5.99 61.00
N SER A 475 -29.35 -5.59 60.23
CA SER A 475 -29.21 -4.19 59.81
C SER A 475 -30.02 -3.95 58.53
N MET A 476 -30.89 -2.93 58.55
CA MET A 476 -31.71 -2.56 57.39
C MET A 476 -31.12 -1.31 56.73
N SER A 477 -31.00 -1.36 55.42
CA SER A 477 -30.65 -0.22 54.58
C SER A 477 -31.59 -0.25 53.39
N ALA A 478 -32.34 0.83 53.18
CA ALA A 478 -33.31 0.90 52.09
C ALA A 478 -32.79 1.84 50.99
N MET A 479 -32.85 1.41 49.73
CA MET A 479 -32.62 2.30 48.61
C MET A 479 -33.95 2.99 48.26
N ILE A 480 -34.01 4.31 48.44
CA ILE A 480 -35.22 5.11 48.23
C ILE A 480 -35.09 5.76 46.86
N VAL A 481 -35.98 5.39 45.94
CA VAL A 481 -35.92 5.80 44.52
C VAL A 481 -37.22 6.46 44.07
N SER A 482 -37.15 7.33 43.06
CA SER A 482 -38.32 7.98 42.49
C SER A 482 -39.01 7.12 41.41
N ALA A 483 -40.27 6.75 41.62
CA ALA A 483 -40.97 5.83 40.72
C ALA A 483 -41.13 6.35 39.26
N GLN A 484 -41.16 7.67 39.06
CA GLN A 484 -41.40 8.26 37.73
C GLN A 484 -40.14 8.34 36.86
N PHE A 485 -38.96 8.44 37.45
CA PHE A 485 -37.71 8.66 36.70
C PHE A 485 -36.94 7.36 36.44
N TRP A 486 -37.22 6.32 37.21
CA TRP A 486 -36.63 5.00 37.06
C TRP A 486 -37.38 4.15 36.03
N PRO A 487 -36.71 3.19 35.37
CA PRO A 487 -37.38 2.16 34.57
C PRO A 487 -38.42 1.38 35.40
N PRO A 488 -39.50 0.86 34.79
CA PRO A 488 -40.53 0.16 35.51
C PRO A 488 -39.99 -1.11 36.18
N PHE A 489 -40.18 -1.21 37.50
CA PHE A 489 -39.84 -2.42 38.26
C PHE A 489 -40.93 -3.49 38.09
N LYS A 490 -40.54 -4.77 38.10
CA LYS A 490 -41.51 -5.87 38.16
C LYS A 490 -42.00 -6.02 39.60
N GLU A 491 -43.27 -5.71 39.84
CA GLU A 491 -43.89 -5.92 41.15
C GLU A 491 -44.25 -7.40 41.33
N GLU A 492 -43.52 -8.11 42.19
CA GLU A 492 -43.87 -9.44 42.65
C GLU A 492 -44.49 -9.35 44.05
N LYS A 493 -45.70 -9.90 44.21
CA LYS A 493 -46.37 -9.97 45.52
C LYS A 493 -45.71 -11.06 46.36
N LEU A 494 -44.69 -10.67 47.12
CA LEU A 494 -43.91 -11.55 48.00
C LEU A 494 -44.42 -11.44 49.45
N GLU A 495 -44.68 -12.59 50.09
CA GLU A 495 -44.93 -12.64 51.53
C GLU A 495 -43.58 -12.63 52.28
N LEU A 496 -43.29 -11.52 52.97
CA LEU A 496 -42.04 -11.35 53.73
C LEU A 496 -42.12 -12.04 55.10
N HIS A 497 -40.97 -12.51 55.59
CA HIS A 497 -40.86 -13.11 56.92
C HIS A 497 -41.23 -12.12 58.02
N SER A 498 -41.92 -12.57 59.08
CA SER A 498 -42.47 -11.72 60.15
C SER A 498 -41.45 -10.76 60.80
N ARG A 499 -40.19 -11.20 60.95
CA ARG A 499 -39.08 -10.37 61.47
C ARG A 499 -38.71 -9.19 60.56
N LEU A 500 -38.75 -9.38 59.24
CA LEU A 500 -38.48 -8.31 58.29
C LEU A 500 -39.63 -7.31 58.26
N VAL A 501 -40.87 -7.79 58.38
CA VAL A 501 -42.06 -6.92 58.46
C VAL A 501 -42.01 -6.02 59.69
N THR A 502 -41.65 -6.54 60.86
CA THR A 502 -41.51 -5.72 62.07
C THR A 502 -40.44 -4.64 61.91
N GLN A 503 -39.30 -5.01 61.33
CA GLN A 503 -38.18 -4.08 61.15
C GLN A 503 -38.46 -3.04 60.06
N MET A 504 -39.11 -3.45 58.97
CA MET A 504 -39.56 -2.56 57.89
C MET A 504 -40.57 -1.56 58.45
N GLY A 505 -41.50 -2.00 59.32
CA GLY A 505 -42.42 -1.10 60.02
C GLY A 505 -41.69 -0.07 60.89
N THR A 506 -40.66 -0.47 61.65
CA THR A 506 -39.84 0.48 62.43
C THR A 506 -39.12 1.48 61.54
N TYR A 507 -38.55 1.03 60.43
CA TYR A 507 -37.88 1.89 59.45
C TYR A 507 -38.87 2.86 58.78
N THR A 508 -40.08 2.40 58.42
CA THR A 508 -41.13 3.24 57.84
C THR A 508 -41.58 4.33 58.82
N SER A 509 -41.79 4.02 60.10
CA SER A 509 -42.14 5.02 61.12
C SER A 509 -41.04 6.08 61.32
N ALA A 510 -39.77 5.67 61.30
CA ALA A 510 -38.63 6.60 61.36
C ALA A 510 -38.57 7.48 60.11
N PHE A 511 -38.84 6.90 58.93
CA PHE A 511 -38.90 7.64 57.68
C PHE A 511 -40.06 8.64 57.62
N GLU A 512 -41.25 8.28 58.10
CA GLU A 512 -42.43 9.17 58.17
C GLU A 512 -42.19 10.37 59.09
N THR A 513 -41.48 10.14 60.20
CA THR A 513 -41.07 11.20 61.14
C THR A 513 -40.09 12.17 60.46
N LEU A 514 -39.15 11.65 59.68
CA LEU A 514 -38.15 12.45 58.96
C LEU A 514 -38.73 13.20 57.76
N LYS A 515 -39.58 12.55 56.95
CA LYS A 515 -40.27 13.13 55.80
C LYS A 515 -41.79 12.99 55.98
N GLY A 516 -42.37 14.02 56.59
CA GLY A 516 -43.82 14.11 56.74
C GLY A 516 -44.56 13.94 55.40
N SER A 517 -45.70 13.23 55.46
CA SER A 517 -46.60 12.92 54.32
C SER A 517 -46.08 11.95 53.26
N ARG A 518 -45.07 11.12 53.56
CA ARG A 518 -44.59 10.06 52.66
C ARG A 518 -44.54 8.70 53.36
N THR A 519 -45.09 7.68 52.72
CA THR A 519 -45.09 6.28 53.14
C THR A 519 -44.26 5.45 52.15
N LEU A 520 -43.47 4.50 52.64
CA LEU A 520 -42.64 3.59 51.82
C LEU A 520 -43.42 2.40 51.27
#